data_AF-A0A7J3P8K8-F1
#
_entry.id   AF-A0A7J3P8K8-F1
#
_cell.length_a   1.000
_cell.length_b   1.000
_cell.length_c   1.000
_cell.angle_alpha   90.00
_cell.angle_beta   90.00
_cell.angle_gamma   90.00
#
_symmetry.space_group_name_H-M   'P 1'
#
loop_
_entity.id
_entity.type
_entity.pdbx_description
1 polymer ?
#
loop_
_entity_poly.entity_id
_entity_poly.type
_entity_poly.pdbx_seq_one_letter_code
_entity_poly.pdbx_strand_id
1 'polypeptide(L)'
;MGNLILITSTLFEFENLRAVAEVKWKEFLDAGEIRSIEEKLSRFSARKILVVPDKGNIEGEPKGIETLDVKDMLDLVKRRDSPR
;
A
#
# COMPACT_ATOMS: atom_id res chain seq x y z
N MET A 1 -18.26 11.84 12.32
CA MET A 1 -17.64 10.79 11.48
C MET A 1 -16.17 10.79 11.81
N GLY A 2 -15.67 9.68 12.37
CA GLY A 2 -14.33 9.64 12.96
C GLY A 2 -13.25 9.82 11.90
N ASN A 3 -12.40 10.82 12.08
CA ASN A 3 -11.14 10.91 11.36
C ASN A 3 -10.27 9.74 11.82
N LEU A 4 -10.20 8.69 11.02
CA LEU A 4 -9.23 7.62 11.22
C LEU A 4 -7.86 8.17 10.80
N ILE A 5 -7.10 8.67 11.76
CA ILE A 5 -5.68 8.97 11.58
C ILE A 5 -4.94 7.63 11.58
N LEU A 6 -4.81 7.02 10.39
CA LEU A 6 -3.87 5.92 10.15
C LEU A 6 -2.47 6.51 10.06
N ILE A 7 -1.72 6.41 11.16
CA ILE A 7 -0.28 6.71 11.18
C ILE A 7 0.42 5.61 10.36
N THR A 8 0.81 5.95 9.14
CA THR A 8 2.00 5.45 8.41
C THR A 8 2.50 4.06 8.86
N SER A 9 1.97 2.99 8.29
CA SER A 9 2.41 1.62 8.59
C SER A 9 3.89 1.43 8.20
N THR A 10 4.77 1.47 9.20
CA THR A 10 6.19 1.10 9.08
C THR A 10 6.37 -0.24 9.79
N LEU A 11 6.81 -1.27 9.05
CA LEU A 11 7.14 -2.56 9.65
C LEU A 11 8.64 -2.58 9.93
N PHE A 12 9.00 -2.33 11.19
CA PHE A 12 10.36 -2.49 11.70
C PHE A 12 10.55 -3.95 12.12
N GLU A 13 11.17 -4.76 11.26
CA GLU A 13 11.89 -5.95 11.72
C GLU A 13 13.29 -5.50 12.14
N PHE A 14 13.77 -6.01 13.28
CA PHE A 14 15.05 -5.70 13.91
C PHE A 14 16.14 -5.25 12.90
N GLU A 15 16.52 -3.98 13.03
CA GLU A 15 17.61 -3.26 12.35
C GLU A 15 17.46 -2.85 10.87
N ASN A 16 16.45 -3.31 10.11
CA ASN A 16 16.31 -2.91 8.70
C ASN A 16 14.85 -2.62 8.29
N LEU A 17 14.58 -1.42 7.77
CA LEU A 17 13.27 -1.06 7.21
C LEU A 17 13.03 -1.89 5.92
N ARG A 18 12.32 -3.01 6.04
CA ARG A 18 12.07 -3.93 4.91
C ARG A 18 10.96 -3.43 3.98
N ALA A 19 9.94 -2.79 4.54
CA ALA A 19 8.83 -2.26 3.76
C ALA A 19 8.21 -1.00 4.38
N VAL A 20 7.66 -0.15 3.51
CA VAL A 20 6.78 0.97 3.86
C VAL A 20 5.46 0.80 3.12
N ALA A 21 4.36 0.98 3.85
CA ALA A 21 3.03 0.85 3.28
C ALA A 21 2.20 2.13 3.49
N GLU A 22 1.55 2.59 2.43
CA GLU A 22 0.51 3.61 2.49
C GLU A 22 -0.84 2.98 2.22
N VAL A 23 -1.85 3.30 3.03
CA VAL A 23 -3.23 2.83 2.82
C VAL A 23 -4.09 4.02 2.39
N LYS A 24 -4.78 3.88 1.26
CA LYS A 24 -5.70 4.89 0.72
C LYS A 24 -7.06 4.27 0.46
N TRP A 25 -8.01 4.54 1.36
CA TRP A 25 -9.38 4.04 1.24
C TRP A 25 -10.29 5.10 0.61
N LYS A 26 -10.31 5.15 -0.73
CA LYS A 26 -11.08 6.14 -1.51
C LYS A 26 -11.61 5.47 -2.78
N GLU A 27 -12.71 6.00 -3.32
CA GLU A 27 -13.35 5.50 -4.55
C GLU A 27 -12.53 5.77 -5.81
N PHE A 28 -11.66 6.78 -5.81
CA PHE A 28 -10.80 7.11 -6.94
C PHE A 28 -9.53 7.81 -6.46
N LEU A 29 -8.38 7.43 -7.02
CA LEU A 29 -7.09 8.10 -6.83
C LEU A 29 -6.65 8.71 -8.15
N ASP A 30 -6.56 10.03 -8.18
CA ASP A 30 -6.11 10.76 -9.37
C ASP A 30 -4.58 10.70 -9.54
N ALA A 31 -4.12 11.06 -10.74
CA ALA A 31 -2.69 11.06 -11.07
C ALA A 31 -1.84 11.96 -10.14
N GLY A 32 -2.41 13.04 -9.61
CA GLY A 32 -1.72 13.95 -8.68
C GLY A 32 -1.51 13.32 -7.31
N GLU A 33 -2.54 12.64 -6.80
CA GLU A 33 -2.48 11.87 -5.55
C GLU A 33 -1.47 10.73 -5.66
N ILE A 34 -1.47 9.99 -6.77
CA ILE A 34 -0.51 8.90 -7.03
C ILE A 34 0.92 9.45 -7.03
N ARG A 35 1.17 10.54 -7.76
CA ARG A 35 2.48 11.19 -7.78
C ARG A 35 2.94 11.65 -6.39
N SER A 36 2.02 12.18 -5.58
CA SER A 36 2.33 12.57 -4.20
C SER A 36 2.74 11.36 -3.34
N ILE A 37 2.06 10.22 -3.52
CA ILE A 37 2.40 8.96 -2.85
C ILE A 37 3.76 8.44 -3.33
N GLU A 38 4.04 8.48 -4.63
CA GLU A 38 5.35 8.14 -5.23
C GLU A 38 6.46 8.98 -4.61
N GLU A 39 6.31 10.30 -4.60
CA GLU A 39 7.29 11.24 -4.03
C GLU A 39 7.51 10.98 -2.53
N LYS A 40 6.43 10.72 -1.78
CA LYS A 40 6.50 10.42 -0.34
C LYS A 40 7.23 9.10 -0.07
N LEU A 41 6.85 8.02 -0.76
CA LEU A 41 7.42 6.70 -0.55
C LEU A 41 8.84 6.58 -1.14
N SER A 42 9.19 7.38 -2.15
CA SER A 42 10.52 7.39 -2.77
C SER A 42 11.66 7.63 -1.77
N ARG A 43 11.37 8.32 -0.66
CA ARG A 43 12.34 8.67 0.40
C ARG A 43 12.85 7.46 1.18
N PHE A 44 12.22 6.29 1.03
CA PHE A 44 12.58 5.07 1.75
C PHE A 44 13.30 4.08 0.84
N SER A 45 14.47 3.63 1.27
CA SER A 45 15.22 2.52 0.65
C SER A 45 14.65 1.16 1.05
N ALA A 46 13.34 0.98 0.87
CA ALA A 46 12.56 -0.19 1.27
C ALA A 46 11.57 -0.59 0.16
N ARG A 47 10.97 -1.78 0.30
CA ARG A 47 9.80 -2.19 -0.51
C ARG A 47 8.65 -1.22 -0.24
N LYS A 48 8.02 -0.70 -1.29
CA LYS A 48 6.95 0.31 -1.18
C LYS A 48 5.64 -0.33 -1.57
N ILE A 49 4.63 -0.21 -0.71
CA ILE A 49 3.34 -0.84 -0.89
C ILE A 49 2.24 0.23 -0.79
N LEU A 50 1.31 0.25 -1.73
CA LEU A 50 0.08 1.03 -1.66
C LEU A 50 -1.09 0.06 -1.52
N VAL A 51 -1.85 0.19 -0.45
CA VAL A 51 -3.07 -0.61 -0.22
C VAL A 51 -4.29 0.23 -0.56
N VAL A 52 -5.13 -0.27 -1.45
CA VAL A 52 -6.37 0.36 -1.90
C VAL A 52 -7.56 -0.60 -1.78
N PRO A 53 -8.81 -0.11 -1.85
CA PRO A 53 -9.97 -0.99 -1.95
C PRO A 53 -9.98 -1.80 -3.25
N ASP A 54 -9.66 -1.15 -4.36
CA ASP A 54 -9.68 -1.70 -5.72
C ASP A 54 -8.61 -1.01 -6.57
N LYS A 55 -7.75 -1.79 -7.25
CA LYS A 55 -6.74 -1.29 -8.18
C LYS A 55 -7.32 -0.59 -9.40
N GLY A 56 -8.54 -0.97 -9.82
CA GLY A 56 -9.23 -0.38 -10.96
C GLY A 56 -9.60 1.09 -10.77
N ASN A 57 -9.53 1.59 -9.54
CA ASN A 57 -9.88 2.96 -9.17
C ASN A 57 -8.67 3.91 -9.14
N ILE A 58 -7.53 3.48 -9.70
CA ILE A 58 -6.29 4.26 -9.74
C ILE A 58 -6.11 4.81 -11.15
N GLU A 59 -5.90 6.12 -11.26
CA GLU A 59 -5.61 6.76 -12.53
C GLU A 59 -4.16 6.48 -12.98
N GLY A 60 -3.99 5.44 -13.79
CA GLY A 60 -2.69 5.00 -14.27
C GLY A 60 -2.01 4.02 -13.32
N GLU A 61 -0.72 3.74 -13.56
CA GLU A 61 0.04 2.73 -12.82
C GLU A 61 1.09 3.40 -11.92
N PRO A 62 1.02 3.21 -10.59
CA PRO A 62 2.05 3.70 -9.67
C PRO A 62 3.43 3.14 -10.00
N LYS A 63 4.45 3.99 -10.06
CA LYS A 63 5.83 3.63 -10.41
C LYS A 63 6.65 3.31 -9.18
N GLY A 64 7.26 2.12 -9.19
CA GLY A 64 8.13 1.68 -8.10
C GLY A 64 7.42 1.44 -6.77
N ILE A 65 6.08 1.33 -6.80
CA ILE A 65 5.22 0.99 -5.67
C ILE A 65 4.38 -0.23 -6.06
N GLU A 66 4.41 -1.25 -5.23
CA GLU A 66 3.52 -2.39 -5.35
C GLU A 66 2.12 -2.01 -4.85
N THR A 67 1.10 -2.22 -5.68
CA THR A 67 -0.27 -1.98 -5.25
C THR A 67 -0.93 -3.28 -4.81
N LEU A 68 -1.62 -3.27 -3.68
CA LEU A 68 -2.44 -4.36 -3.16
C LEU A 68 -3.89 -3.89 -2.99
N ASP A 69 -4.85 -4.68 -3.47
CA ASP A 69 -6.26 -4.50 -3.18
C ASP A 69 -6.79 -5.56 -2.19
N VAL A 70 -8.08 -5.48 -1.88
CA VAL A 70 -8.75 -6.44 -0.99
C VAL A 70 -8.60 -7.88 -1.48
N LYS A 71 -8.64 -8.12 -2.79
CA LYS A 71 -8.52 -9.46 -3.37
C LYS A 71 -7.13 -10.01 -3.16
N ASP A 72 -6.08 -9.21 -3.40
CA ASP A 72 -4.70 -9.63 -3.14
C ASP A 72 -4.51 -9.98 -1.67
N MET A 73 -5.07 -9.16 -0.77
CA MET A 73 -4.97 -9.39 0.68
C MET A 73 -5.65 -10.69 1.11
N LEU A 74 -6.84 -10.97 0.56
CA LEU A 74 -7.54 -12.24 0.80
C LEU A 74 -6.76 -13.44 0.28
N ASP A 75 -6.13 -13.32 -0.89
CA ASP A 75 -5.32 -14.38 -1.49
C ASP A 75 -4.04 -14.63 -0.68
N LEU A 76 -3.43 -13.58 -0.12
CA LEU A 76 -2.28 -13.69 0.79
C LEU A 76 -2.63 -14.45 2.07
N VAL A 77 -3.80 -14.16 2.66
CA VAL A 77 -4.28 -14.86 3.86
C VAL A 77 -4.56 -16.33 3.56
N LYS A 78 -5.29 -16.63 2.47
CA LYS A 78 -5.60 -18.01 2.07
C LYS A 78 -4.36 -18.87 1.82
N ARG A 79 -3.33 -18.29 1.18
CA ARG A 79 -2.05 -18.99 0.94
C ARG A 79 -1.31 -19.32 2.23
N ARG A 80 -1.51 -18.53 3.29
CA ARG A 80 -0.92 -18.78 4.60
C ARG A 80 -1.64 -19.89 5.36
N ASP A 81 -2.95 -20.01 5.17
CA ASP A 81 -3.79 -21.01 5.83
C ASP A 81 -3.82 -22.36 5.09
N SER A 82 -3.26 -22.45 3.87
CA SER A 82 -3.00 -23.73 3.22
C SER A 82 -1.93 -24.51 4.01
N PRO A 83 -2.23 -25.70 4.55
CA PRO A 83 -1.27 -26.49 5.30
C PRO A 83 -0.07 -26.82 4.40
N ARG A 84 1.13 -26.46 4.87
CA ARG A 84 2.39 -26.95 4.29
C ARG A 84 2.61 -28.41 4.66
#